data_AF-A0AAN7TCK3-F1
#
_entry.id   AF-A0AAN7TCK3-F1
#
_cell.length_a   1.000
_cell.length_b   1.000
_cell.length_c   1.000
_cell.angle_alpha   90.00
_cell.angle_beta   90.00
_cell.angle_gamma   90.00
#
_symmetry.space_group_name_H-M   'P 1'
#
loop_
_entity.id
_entity.type
_entity.pdbx_description
1 polymer ?
#
loop_
_entity_poly.entity_id
_entity_poly.type
_entity_poly.pdbx_seq_one_letter_code
_entity_poly.pdbx_strand_id
1 'polypeptide(L)'
;MARASSGKSDGTTMKMPAYLEKSRSASFQELEWKQRFRLFHAMENPNTSPYKVDRSDVVVSRNRYGNVQPWDASRIKLKTPICGSDYVNASPIVLKRHVLDSPSITGRPPAYEAKYIATQGPKQGQKSHFWHMVHQEVSGDTGVIIMLTQIVEDSKEKCGQYYPSDLDDPTMSLLHEEKPVGGESSGRLNGEDPFLDSDYIPGTDCEEANSQTDSTTTDSTEPELGSSDTITLLSKEFDSSVRCEVRKLRLLINDEPKTIIHYLFGRWPDFGKPDVEDRRALVELSRRTYDEAGGSARIVHCSAGVGRTGTWIALDFLVREVEDGCLLDNVHSGDRPPKDSGVGATKQETLTGPGPPKLNTPTQEDGFDKDDYDLIFETVNTLREQRMMMVIREVQYSFLYDVVREATLEKYRSTPEGAVVKETESSESQAHRAKQPRIPDEATVDSGSDAETEIIGTDDDPYAAVSPDILRRGLSQEF
;
A
#
# COMPACT_ATOMS: atom_id res chain seq x y z
N MET A 1 -15.37 -29.21 -61.56
CA MET A 1 -15.56 -29.19 -60.09
C MET A 1 -14.22 -28.90 -59.45
N ALA A 2 -14.03 -27.70 -58.89
CA ALA A 2 -13.05 -27.41 -57.85
C ALA A 2 -13.52 -26.12 -57.16
N ARG A 3 -14.00 -26.23 -55.92
CA ARG A 3 -14.47 -25.11 -55.10
C ARG A 3 -13.26 -24.35 -54.55
N ALA A 4 -13.23 -23.03 -54.75
CA ALA A 4 -12.36 -22.14 -54.00
C ALA A 4 -12.87 -22.07 -52.55
N SER A 5 -12.06 -22.46 -51.57
CA SER A 5 -12.30 -22.14 -50.16
C SER A 5 -11.64 -20.80 -49.84
N SER A 6 -12.44 -19.75 -49.74
CA SER A 6 -12.03 -18.50 -49.10
C SER A 6 -11.85 -18.77 -47.60
N GLY A 7 -10.62 -18.96 -47.14
CA GLY A 7 -10.30 -18.91 -45.73
C GLY A 7 -10.57 -17.51 -45.20
N LYS A 8 -11.66 -17.34 -44.44
CA LYS A 8 -11.80 -16.18 -43.56
C LYS A 8 -10.75 -16.35 -42.46
N SER A 9 -9.81 -15.42 -42.36
CA SER A 9 -9.02 -15.24 -41.16
C SER A 9 -10.00 -14.89 -40.03
N ASP A 10 -10.19 -15.81 -39.09
CA ASP A 10 -10.90 -15.54 -37.85
C ASP A 10 -10.04 -14.52 -37.08
N GLY A 11 -10.42 -13.25 -37.17
CA GLY A 11 -9.77 -12.20 -36.41
C GLY A 11 -10.21 -12.34 -34.97
N THR A 12 -9.36 -12.92 -34.12
CA THR A 12 -9.59 -12.98 -32.68
C THR A 12 -9.67 -11.54 -32.13
N THR A 13 -10.90 -11.03 -31.98
CA THR A 13 -11.14 -9.74 -31.33
C THR A 13 -10.82 -9.87 -29.85
N MET A 14 -9.77 -9.19 -29.41
CA MET A 14 -9.35 -9.15 -28.01
C MET A 14 -10.43 -8.46 -27.16
N LYS A 15 -10.85 -9.12 -26.07
CA LYS A 15 -11.72 -8.53 -25.05
C LYS A 15 -10.87 -8.18 -23.83
N MET A 16 -10.91 -6.92 -23.39
CA MET A 16 -10.27 -6.51 -22.13
C MET A 16 -10.87 -7.31 -20.97
N PRO A 17 -10.10 -7.73 -19.96
CA PRO A 17 -10.66 -8.32 -18.76
C PRO A 17 -11.74 -7.42 -18.15
N ALA A 18 -12.92 -7.98 -17.88
CA ALA A 18 -14.10 -7.22 -17.48
C ALA A 18 -13.88 -6.37 -16.21
N TYR A 19 -13.06 -6.85 -15.27
CA TYR A 19 -12.75 -6.10 -14.04
C TYR A 19 -12.02 -4.77 -14.31
N LEU A 20 -11.28 -4.63 -15.42
CA LEU A 20 -10.64 -3.37 -15.80
C LEU A 20 -11.62 -2.32 -16.33
N GLU A 21 -12.85 -2.74 -16.66
CA GLU A 21 -13.92 -1.87 -17.15
C GLU A 21 -14.94 -1.51 -16.05
N LYS A 22 -14.82 -2.09 -14.85
CA LYS A 22 -15.73 -1.86 -13.73
C LYS A 22 -15.57 -0.48 -13.08
N SER A 23 -16.60 -0.07 -12.35
CA SER A 23 -16.56 1.12 -11.50
C SER A 23 -15.55 0.95 -10.37
N ARG A 24 -14.47 1.73 -10.43
CA ARG A 24 -13.38 1.75 -9.45
C ARG A 24 -13.82 2.27 -8.07
N SER A 25 -14.82 3.15 -8.05
CA SER A 25 -15.26 3.83 -6.83
C SER A 25 -15.99 2.90 -5.87
N ALA A 26 -16.88 2.04 -6.38
CA ALA A 26 -17.59 1.06 -5.57
C ALA A 26 -16.63 0.05 -4.92
N SER A 27 -15.67 -0.48 -5.69
CA SER A 27 -14.64 -1.39 -5.17
C SER A 27 -13.77 -0.72 -4.11
N PHE A 28 -13.40 0.56 -4.30
CA PHE A 28 -12.64 1.29 -3.28
C PHE A 28 -13.43 1.52 -1.99
N GLN A 29 -14.72 1.85 -2.09
CA GLN A 29 -15.61 1.96 -0.91
C GLN A 29 -15.73 0.63 -0.17
N GLU A 30 -15.78 -0.50 -0.87
CA GLU A 30 -15.77 -1.82 -0.23
C GLU A 30 -14.45 -2.08 0.53
N LEU A 31 -13.29 -1.70 -0.03
CA LEU A 31 -12.01 -1.77 0.68
C LEU A 31 -12.01 -0.93 1.97
N GLU A 32 -12.66 0.23 1.95
CA GLU A 32 -12.84 1.08 3.15
C GLU A 32 -13.75 0.41 4.18
N TRP A 33 -14.86 -0.21 3.75
CA TRP A 33 -15.73 -0.99 4.64
C TRP A 33 -15.00 -2.17 5.29
N LYS A 34 -14.27 -2.97 4.51
CA LYS A 34 -13.46 -4.08 5.06
C LYS A 34 -12.41 -3.58 6.04
N GLN A 35 -11.78 -2.43 5.78
CA GLN A 35 -10.81 -1.83 6.70
C GLN A 35 -11.45 -1.38 8.02
N ARG A 36 -12.63 -0.74 7.98
CA ARG A 36 -13.40 -0.39 9.18
C ARG A 36 -13.79 -1.64 9.97
N PHE A 37 -14.23 -2.70 9.29
CA PHE A 37 -14.54 -3.98 9.92
C PHE A 37 -13.33 -4.57 10.64
N ARG A 38 -12.13 -4.56 10.05
CA ARG A 38 -10.89 -5.04 10.71
C ARG A 38 -10.60 -4.30 12.00
N LEU A 39 -10.73 -2.97 11.99
CA LEU A 39 -10.52 -2.12 13.17
C LEU A 39 -11.59 -2.37 14.23
N PHE A 40 -12.85 -2.48 13.84
CA PHE A 40 -13.95 -2.80 14.75
C PHE A 40 -13.75 -4.19 15.38
N HIS A 41 -13.42 -5.20 14.58
CA HIS A 41 -13.11 -6.54 15.06
C HIS A 41 -11.94 -6.55 16.05
N ALA A 42 -10.90 -5.74 15.80
CA ALA A 42 -9.78 -5.56 16.72
C ALA A 42 -10.18 -4.93 18.06
N MET A 43 -11.10 -3.97 18.02
CA MET A 43 -11.62 -3.30 19.21
C MET A 43 -12.49 -4.24 20.07
N GLU A 44 -13.38 -5.00 19.45
CA GLU A 44 -14.24 -5.97 20.13
C GLU A 44 -13.44 -7.19 20.65
N ASN A 45 -12.33 -7.53 20.00
CA ASN A 45 -11.54 -8.74 20.29
C ASN A 45 -10.05 -8.39 20.52
N PRO A 46 -9.70 -7.64 21.59
CA PRO A 46 -8.37 -7.05 21.76
C PRO A 46 -7.25 -8.07 21.95
N ASN A 47 -7.57 -9.32 22.32
CA ASN A 47 -6.57 -10.37 22.59
C ASN A 47 -6.52 -11.48 21.52
N THR A 48 -7.55 -11.58 20.67
CA THR A 48 -7.71 -12.70 19.72
C THR A 48 -7.84 -12.26 18.27
N SER A 49 -8.12 -10.97 18.03
CA SER A 49 -8.21 -10.45 16.66
C SER A 49 -6.87 -10.57 15.94
N PRO A 50 -6.84 -11.10 14.70
CA PRO A 50 -5.65 -11.03 13.86
C PRO A 50 -5.26 -9.59 13.50
N TYR A 51 -6.21 -8.65 13.61
CA TYR A 51 -6.05 -7.22 13.33
C TYR A 51 -5.80 -6.40 14.60
N LYS A 52 -5.41 -7.04 15.71
CA LYS A 52 -5.10 -6.35 16.97
C LYS A 52 -4.09 -5.21 16.74
N VAL A 53 -4.32 -4.10 17.43
CA VAL A 53 -3.44 -2.94 17.46
C VAL A 53 -2.86 -2.76 18.87
N ASP A 54 -1.53 -2.69 19.00
CA ASP A 54 -0.88 -2.33 20.25
C ASP A 54 -0.97 -0.80 20.44
N ARG A 55 -1.38 -0.38 21.65
CA ARG A 55 -1.58 1.02 22.05
C ARG A 55 -0.70 1.43 23.24
N SER A 56 0.32 0.62 23.58
CA SER A 56 1.30 0.98 24.60
C SER A 56 2.07 2.25 24.24
N ASP A 57 2.54 2.99 25.26
CA ASP A 57 3.23 4.28 25.08
C ASP A 57 4.47 4.16 24.19
N VAL A 58 5.18 3.03 24.27
CA VAL A 58 6.36 2.76 23.42
C VAL A 58 5.96 2.64 21.95
N VAL A 59 4.83 1.98 21.65
CA VAL A 59 4.31 1.88 20.28
C VAL A 59 3.85 3.24 19.78
N VAL A 60 3.06 3.95 20.59
CA VAL A 60 2.54 5.27 20.24
C VAL A 60 3.67 6.26 19.95
N SER A 61 4.72 6.27 20.79
CA SER A 61 5.88 7.16 20.60
C SER A 61 6.75 6.82 19.39
N ARG A 62 6.78 5.56 18.95
CA ARG A 62 7.52 5.10 17.75
C ARG A 62 6.73 5.27 16.46
N ASN A 63 5.41 5.40 16.53
CA ASN A 63 4.59 5.67 15.37
C ASN A 63 4.76 7.12 14.89
N ARG A 64 4.88 7.29 13.57
CA ARG A 64 4.86 8.61 12.92
C ARG A 64 3.44 9.18 12.89
N TYR A 65 2.44 8.31 12.73
CA TYR A 65 1.02 8.68 12.70
C TYR A 65 0.22 7.74 13.62
N GLY A 66 -0.62 8.29 14.50
CA GLY A 66 -1.35 7.50 15.51
C GLY A 66 -2.43 6.57 14.94
N ASN A 67 -2.86 6.83 13.70
CA ASN A 67 -3.82 6.03 12.96
C ASN A 67 -3.18 5.02 11.98
N VAL A 68 -1.84 4.94 11.91
CA VAL A 68 -1.14 4.03 10.99
C VAL A 68 -0.09 3.20 11.74
N GLN A 69 -0.34 1.90 11.84
CA GLN A 69 0.56 0.94 12.48
C GLN A 69 0.44 -0.47 11.88
N PRO A 70 1.43 -1.35 12.04
CA PRO A 70 1.26 -2.75 11.67
C PRO A 70 0.23 -3.44 12.59
N TRP A 71 -0.38 -4.52 12.09
CA TRP A 71 -1.14 -5.43 12.92
C TRP A 71 -0.20 -6.15 13.90
N ASP A 72 -0.54 -6.17 15.19
CA ASP A 72 0.36 -6.66 16.26
C ASP A 72 0.76 -8.13 16.07
N ALA A 73 -0.15 -8.95 15.56
CA ALA A 73 0.06 -10.37 15.34
C ALA A 73 1.09 -10.69 14.24
N SER A 74 1.26 -9.79 13.26
CA SER A 74 2.08 -10.04 12.06
C SER A 74 3.17 -8.99 11.82
N ARG A 75 3.35 -8.02 12.73
CA ARG A 75 4.40 -7.00 12.63
C ARG A 75 5.80 -7.62 12.68
N ILE A 76 6.77 -6.88 12.14
CA ILE A 76 8.19 -7.21 12.35
C ILE A 76 8.55 -6.96 13.81
N LYS A 77 9.31 -7.90 14.39
CA LYS A 77 9.85 -7.82 15.74
C LYS A 77 11.37 -7.77 15.65
N LEU A 78 11.98 -6.75 16.24
CA LEU A 78 13.42 -6.65 16.30
C LEU A 78 13.98 -7.78 17.16
N LYS A 79 14.95 -8.53 16.62
CA LYS A 79 15.61 -9.62 17.36
C LYS A 79 16.39 -9.09 18.55
N THR A 80 16.98 -7.91 18.40
CA THR A 80 17.64 -7.17 19.47
C THR A 80 16.76 -5.97 19.83
N PRO A 81 16.10 -5.96 21.01
CA PRO A 81 15.31 -4.84 21.45
C PRO A 81 16.16 -3.57 21.55
N ILE A 82 15.64 -2.45 21.06
CA ILE A 82 16.26 -1.13 21.20
C ILE A 82 15.46 -0.40 22.27
N CYS A 83 16.12 0.19 23.26
CA CYS A 83 15.48 0.81 24.43
C CYS A 83 14.40 -0.09 25.05
N GLY A 84 14.73 -1.37 25.27
CA GLY A 84 13.84 -2.34 25.89
C GLY A 84 12.62 -2.78 25.07
N SER A 85 12.50 -2.39 23.78
CA SER A 85 11.35 -2.75 22.95
C SER A 85 11.75 -3.30 21.58
N ASP A 86 11.09 -4.38 21.19
CA ASP A 86 11.22 -5.05 19.88
C ASP A 86 10.42 -4.35 18.76
N TYR A 87 9.76 -3.22 19.07
CA TYR A 87 8.80 -2.60 18.17
C TYR A 87 9.47 -1.75 17.10
N VAL A 88 9.08 -2.02 15.85
CA VAL A 88 9.29 -1.17 14.68
C VAL A 88 7.99 -1.13 13.88
N ASN A 89 7.59 0.06 13.39
CA ASN A 89 6.38 0.20 12.57
C ASN A 89 6.63 -0.32 11.16
N ALA A 90 6.56 -1.64 11.01
CA ALA A 90 6.77 -2.34 9.76
C ALA A 90 5.98 -3.66 9.72
N SER A 91 5.51 -4.00 8.52
CA SER A 91 4.84 -5.27 8.23
C SER A 91 5.62 -6.03 7.15
N PRO A 92 5.86 -7.34 7.33
CA PRO A 92 6.20 -8.18 6.20
C PRO A 92 4.99 -8.27 5.27
N ILE A 93 5.22 -8.25 3.97
CA ILE A 93 4.19 -8.39 2.95
C ILE A 93 4.58 -9.55 2.04
N VAL A 94 3.66 -10.49 1.87
CA VAL A 94 3.79 -11.60 0.93
C VAL A 94 2.59 -11.57 0.00
N LEU A 95 2.85 -11.44 -1.29
CA LEU A 95 1.85 -11.59 -2.35
C LEU A 95 2.15 -12.88 -3.10
N LYS A 96 1.16 -13.75 -3.19
CA LYS A 96 1.26 -15.01 -3.91
C LYS A 96 0.61 -14.84 -5.27
N ARG A 97 1.20 -15.44 -6.29
CA ARG A 97 0.60 -15.49 -7.62
C ARG A 97 -0.86 -15.97 -7.55
N HIS A 98 -1.75 -15.27 -8.24
CA HIS A 98 -3.15 -15.66 -8.29
C HIS A 98 -3.31 -16.88 -9.19
N VAL A 99 -3.39 -18.06 -8.57
CA VAL A 99 -3.68 -19.31 -9.28
C VAL A 99 -5.18 -19.39 -9.48
N LEU A 100 -5.65 -18.97 -10.65
CA LEU A 100 -6.96 -19.42 -11.11
C LEU A 100 -6.81 -20.90 -11.50
N ASP A 101 -7.61 -21.76 -10.87
CA ASP A 101 -7.70 -23.19 -11.13
C ASP A 101 -8.15 -23.43 -12.58
N SER A 102 -7.19 -23.44 -13.50
CA SER A 102 -7.38 -23.84 -14.89
C SER A 102 -6.36 -24.93 -15.23
N PRO A 103 -6.79 -26.20 -15.33
CA PRO A 103 -5.89 -27.36 -15.31
C PRO A 103 -5.17 -27.67 -16.64
N SER A 104 -5.08 -26.77 -17.62
CA SER A 104 -4.73 -27.17 -19.00
C SER A 104 -3.71 -26.33 -19.77
N ILE A 105 -2.78 -25.60 -19.14
CA ILE A 105 -1.72 -24.89 -19.88
C ILE A 105 -0.33 -25.41 -19.51
N THR A 106 0.28 -26.17 -20.43
CA THR A 106 1.70 -26.53 -20.40
C THR A 106 2.57 -25.30 -20.63
N GLY A 107 3.53 -25.02 -19.73
CA GLY A 107 4.44 -23.88 -19.83
C GLY A 107 4.25 -22.77 -18.77
N ARG A 108 3.42 -23.00 -17.74
CA ARG A 108 3.19 -22.01 -16.66
C ARG A 108 4.49 -21.74 -15.85
N PRO A 109 4.85 -20.47 -15.60
CA PRO A 109 5.93 -20.13 -14.66
C PRO A 109 5.68 -20.77 -13.28
N PRO A 110 6.73 -21.19 -12.56
CA PRO A 110 6.58 -21.78 -11.23
C PRO A 110 5.84 -20.82 -10.28
N ALA A 111 5.18 -21.37 -9.26
CA ALA A 111 4.60 -20.55 -8.20
C ALA A 111 5.71 -19.67 -7.60
N TYR A 112 5.49 -18.36 -7.59
CA TYR A 112 6.40 -17.41 -6.95
C TYR A 112 5.65 -16.62 -5.88
N GLU A 113 6.38 -16.23 -4.84
CA GLU A 113 5.92 -15.34 -3.79
C GLU A 113 6.74 -14.07 -3.85
N ALA A 114 6.07 -12.93 -4.04
CA ALA A 114 6.70 -11.63 -3.96
C ALA A 114 6.77 -11.20 -2.49
N LYS A 115 7.98 -10.89 -2.00
CA LYS A 115 8.24 -10.54 -0.60
C LYS A 115 8.68 -9.09 -0.46
N TYR A 116 8.07 -8.38 0.47
CA TYR A 116 8.38 -6.99 0.78
C TYR A 116 8.35 -6.73 2.28
N ILE A 117 8.89 -5.59 2.67
CA ILE A 117 8.67 -4.99 3.98
C ILE A 117 8.08 -3.60 3.76
N ALA A 118 6.84 -3.40 4.20
CA ALA A 118 6.20 -2.09 4.18
C ALA A 118 6.38 -1.43 5.54
N THR A 119 7.03 -0.26 5.57
CA THR A 119 7.34 0.47 6.81
C THR A 119 7.11 1.96 6.67
N GLN A 120 6.95 2.66 7.80
CA GLN A 120 6.92 4.12 7.81
C GLN A 120 8.31 4.70 7.50
N GLY A 121 8.36 5.95 7.05
CA GLY A 121 9.60 6.73 7.05
C GLY A 121 10.11 6.90 8.49
N PRO A 122 11.36 6.50 8.80
CA PRO A 122 11.92 6.62 10.14
C PRO A 122 11.72 8.02 10.72
N LYS A 123 11.37 8.14 12.00
CA LYS A 123 11.29 9.45 12.67
C LYS A 123 12.70 10.01 12.89
N GLN A 124 12.82 11.34 13.01
CA GLN A 124 14.08 11.94 13.42
C GLN A 124 14.52 11.36 14.78
N GLY A 125 15.80 11.00 14.91
CA GLY A 125 16.36 10.33 16.09
C GLY A 125 16.05 8.81 16.19
N GLN A 126 15.16 8.31 15.34
CA GLN A 126 14.61 6.96 15.36
C GLN A 126 15.13 6.10 14.17
N LYS A 127 16.41 6.31 13.82
CA LYS A 127 17.10 5.61 12.71
C LYS A 127 17.57 4.20 13.08
N SER A 128 17.92 3.99 14.35
CA SER A 128 18.56 2.75 14.81
C SER A 128 17.68 1.51 14.59
N HIS A 129 16.40 1.57 14.98
CA HIS A 129 15.47 0.45 14.79
C HIS A 129 15.13 0.17 13.33
N PHE A 130 15.15 1.19 12.46
CA PHE A 130 15.00 0.96 11.03
C PHE A 130 16.18 0.16 10.47
N TRP A 131 17.41 0.53 10.80
CA TRP A 131 18.59 -0.17 10.28
C TRP A 131 18.78 -1.57 10.86
N HIS A 132 18.45 -1.76 12.15
CA HIS A 132 18.43 -3.10 12.76
C HIS A 132 17.39 -4.00 12.09
N MET A 133 16.20 -3.48 11.78
CA MET A 133 15.20 -4.19 10.99
C MET A 133 15.74 -4.54 9.60
N VAL A 134 16.33 -3.58 8.88
CA VAL A 134 16.91 -3.83 7.54
C VAL A 134 17.97 -4.93 7.60
N HIS A 135 18.91 -4.85 8.55
CA HIS A 135 19.98 -5.84 8.68
C HIS A 135 19.45 -7.25 8.92
N GLN A 136 18.51 -7.41 9.85
CA GLN A 136 18.02 -8.74 10.24
C GLN A 136 17.13 -9.41 9.18
N GLU A 137 16.44 -8.61 8.35
CA GLU A 137 15.47 -9.11 7.37
C GLU A 137 16.08 -9.30 5.97
N VAL A 138 17.17 -8.61 5.67
CA VAL A 138 17.94 -8.84 4.44
C VAL A 138 18.60 -10.21 4.53
N SER A 139 18.14 -11.15 3.69
CA SER A 139 18.55 -12.57 3.77
C SER A 139 19.92 -12.86 3.15
N GLY A 140 20.44 -11.96 2.30
CA GLY A 140 21.76 -12.10 1.65
C GLY A 140 22.74 -10.98 2.03
N ASP A 141 23.76 -10.79 1.19
CA ASP A 141 24.76 -9.74 1.34
C ASP A 141 24.26 -8.37 0.86
N THR A 142 23.25 -8.37 0.00
CA THR A 142 22.67 -7.15 -0.60
C THR A 142 21.21 -6.99 -0.22
N GLY A 143 20.85 -5.82 0.30
CA GLY A 143 19.48 -5.39 0.57
C GLY A 143 19.07 -4.26 -0.36
N VAL A 144 17.77 -4.13 -0.64
CA VAL A 144 17.23 -3.08 -1.50
C VAL A 144 16.17 -2.29 -0.73
N ILE A 145 16.32 -0.96 -0.69
CA ILE A 145 15.38 -0.02 -0.09
C ILE A 145 14.82 0.88 -1.19
N ILE A 146 13.49 1.01 -1.22
CA ILE A 146 12.75 1.92 -2.08
C ILE A 146 12.08 2.98 -1.19
N MET A 147 12.60 4.21 -1.28
CA MET A 147 12.11 5.40 -0.60
C MET A 147 11.30 6.26 -1.57
N LEU A 148 9.98 6.32 -1.34
CA LEU A 148 9.01 6.98 -2.21
C LEU A 148 8.55 8.34 -1.65
N THR A 149 9.37 8.99 -0.82
CA THR A 149 9.11 10.31 -0.24
C THR A 149 10.40 11.09 -0.14
N GLN A 150 10.33 12.42 -0.26
CA GLN A 150 11.42 13.27 0.21
C GLN A 150 11.42 13.37 1.73
N ILE A 151 12.52 13.85 2.32
CA ILE A 151 12.67 14.10 3.76
C ILE A 151 11.66 15.16 4.23
N VAL A 152 11.49 16.22 3.44
CA VAL A 152 10.50 17.29 3.61
C VAL A 152 9.68 17.43 2.33
N GLU A 153 8.36 17.48 2.46
CA GLU A 153 7.42 17.79 1.36
C GLU A 153 6.42 18.82 1.89
N ASP A 154 6.10 19.84 1.10
CA ASP A 154 5.19 20.95 1.49
C ASP A 154 5.52 21.53 2.88
N SER A 155 6.82 21.72 3.16
CA SER A 155 7.35 22.22 4.44
C SER A 155 7.09 21.32 5.66
N LYS A 156 6.62 20.08 5.46
CA LYS A 156 6.39 19.10 6.53
C LYS A 156 7.40 17.96 6.47
N GLU A 157 7.94 17.57 7.62
CA GLU A 157 8.80 16.39 7.72
C GLU A 157 7.99 15.12 7.41
N LYS A 158 8.43 14.38 6.39
CA LYS A 158 7.84 13.10 5.99
C LYS A 158 8.72 11.91 6.40
N CYS A 159 10.02 12.13 6.52
CA CYS A 159 10.98 11.11 6.90
C CYS A 159 12.17 11.81 7.58
N GLY A 160 12.72 11.22 8.65
CA GLY A 160 13.96 11.69 9.26
C GLY A 160 15.16 11.33 8.40
N GLN A 161 16.27 12.07 8.54
CA GLN A 161 17.51 11.79 7.82
C GLN A 161 18.17 10.53 8.41
N TYR A 162 17.92 9.38 7.79
CA TYR A 162 18.40 8.08 8.28
C TYR A 162 19.61 7.54 7.52
N TYR A 163 20.12 8.25 6.52
CA TYR A 163 21.28 7.86 5.71
C TYR A 163 22.27 9.03 5.60
N PRO A 164 23.57 8.78 5.32
CA PRO A 164 24.53 9.85 5.05
C PRO A 164 24.24 10.51 3.69
N SER A 165 24.27 11.84 3.64
CA SER A 165 23.89 12.62 2.44
C SER A 165 25.06 13.02 1.56
N ASP A 166 26.26 13.02 2.15
CA ASP A 166 27.50 13.58 1.59
C ASP A 166 28.60 12.52 1.57
N LEU A 167 29.42 12.53 0.52
CA LEU A 167 30.60 11.67 0.41
C LEU A 167 31.78 12.20 1.24
N ASP A 168 31.78 13.50 1.57
CA ASP A 168 32.78 14.11 2.43
C ASP A 168 32.57 13.75 3.92
N ASP A 169 31.33 13.46 4.31
CA ASP A 169 30.95 12.89 5.61
C ASP A 169 30.11 11.61 5.41
N PRO A 170 30.75 10.51 5.00
CA PRO A 170 30.05 9.35 4.48
C PRO A 170 29.49 8.45 5.58
N THR A 171 29.87 8.63 6.85
CA THR A 171 29.55 7.66 7.91
C THR A 171 28.61 8.26 8.94
N MET A 172 27.45 7.62 9.13
CA MET A 172 26.49 7.95 10.18
C MET A 172 26.48 6.86 11.24
N SER A 173 26.59 7.27 12.51
CA SER A 173 26.43 6.37 13.66
C SER A 173 24.97 5.98 13.87
N LEU A 174 24.74 4.71 14.21
CA LEU A 174 23.41 4.16 14.49
C LEU A 174 23.08 4.10 15.98
N LEU A 175 23.90 4.77 16.81
CA LEU A 175 23.62 4.92 18.23
C LEU A 175 22.24 5.55 18.44
N HIS A 176 21.55 5.03 19.44
CA HIS A 176 20.27 5.55 19.85
C HIS A 176 20.48 6.87 20.59
N GLU A 177 19.85 7.95 20.10
CA GLU A 177 19.86 9.25 20.76
C GLU A 177 18.60 9.37 21.62
N GLU A 178 18.68 9.04 22.92
CA GLU A 178 17.62 9.43 23.85
C GLU A 178 17.73 10.93 24.13
N LYS A 179 16.65 11.68 23.89
CA LYS A 179 16.39 12.85 24.74
C LYS A 179 15.70 12.33 26.00
N PRO A 180 16.22 12.63 27.20
CA PRO A 180 15.56 12.24 28.43
C PRO A 180 14.14 12.80 28.45
N VAL A 181 13.15 11.94 28.68
CA VAL A 181 11.79 12.37 29.01
C VAL A 181 11.83 12.89 30.44
N GLY A 182 12.26 14.14 30.58
CA GLY A 182 12.48 14.79 31.87
C GLY A 182 12.69 16.29 31.68
N GLY A 183 11.60 17.01 31.48
CA GLY A 183 11.61 18.47 31.36
C GLY A 183 10.34 18.97 30.70
N GLU A 184 9.45 19.56 31.48
CA GLU A 184 8.22 20.21 31.04
C GLU A 184 8.47 21.11 29.82
N SER A 185 7.84 20.73 28.72
CA SER A 185 7.55 21.62 27.60
C SER A 185 6.09 21.38 27.27
N SER A 186 5.21 22.03 28.01
CA SER A 186 3.85 22.35 27.61
C SER A 186 3.88 23.33 26.42
N GLY A 187 4.52 22.90 25.33
CA GLY A 187 4.41 23.54 24.03
C GLY A 187 3.12 23.04 23.40
N ARG A 188 2.07 23.87 23.43
CA ARG A 188 0.87 23.67 22.63
C ARG A 188 1.27 23.27 21.21
N LEU A 189 0.88 22.06 20.80
CA LEU A 189 0.96 21.64 19.40
C LEU A 189 -0.12 22.41 18.62
N ASN A 190 0.14 23.68 18.32
CA ASN A 190 -0.49 24.33 17.17
C ASN A 190 0.30 23.90 15.93
N GLY A 191 0.14 22.63 15.57
CA GLY A 191 0.46 22.15 14.23
C GLY A 191 -0.87 21.88 13.56
N GLU A 192 -1.34 22.85 12.77
CA GLU A 192 -2.47 22.64 11.87
C GLU A 192 -2.14 21.48 10.93
N ASP A 193 -2.77 20.36 11.24
CA ASP A 193 -2.76 19.14 10.47
C ASP A 193 -3.77 19.29 9.32
N PRO A 194 -3.41 19.16 8.04
CA PRO A 194 -4.36 19.14 6.93
C PRO A 194 -5.22 17.87 6.93
N PHE A 195 -5.04 16.99 7.93
CA PHE A 195 -5.72 15.73 8.12
C PHE A 195 -6.63 15.66 9.36
N LEU A 196 -6.81 16.76 10.10
CA LEU A 196 -7.67 16.79 11.28
C LEU A 196 -8.29 18.18 11.51
N ASP A 197 -9.59 18.30 11.24
CA ASP A 197 -10.48 19.10 12.08
C ASP A 197 -10.86 18.25 13.32
N SER A 198 -10.89 18.94 14.47
CA SER A 198 -11.16 18.53 15.87
C SER A 198 -12.27 17.47 16.08
N ASP A 199 -12.18 16.52 17.03
CA ASP A 199 -12.60 16.73 18.42
C ASP A 199 -12.09 15.63 19.40
N TYR A 200 -11.25 16.02 20.36
CA TYR A 200 -10.92 15.22 21.55
C TYR A 200 -11.86 15.63 22.70
N ILE A 201 -12.75 14.73 23.12
CA ILE A 201 -13.53 14.86 24.36
C ILE A 201 -12.73 14.22 25.51
N PRO A 202 -12.33 14.98 26.56
CA PRO A 202 -11.74 14.39 27.76
C PRO A 202 -12.86 13.79 28.64
N GLY A 203 -12.86 12.46 28.77
CA GLY A 203 -13.58 11.78 29.85
C GLY A 203 -12.69 11.71 31.09
N THR A 204 -13.12 12.39 32.15
CA THR A 204 -12.74 12.24 33.57
C THR A 204 -12.83 10.76 33.99
N ASP A 205 -11.96 10.19 34.83
CA ASP A 205 -11.72 10.55 36.22
C ASP A 205 -10.28 10.22 36.66
N CYS A 206 -9.73 11.12 37.48
CA CYS A 206 -8.47 10.95 38.18
C CYS A 206 -8.81 10.52 39.61
N GLU A 207 -8.31 9.38 40.08
CA GLU A 207 -8.07 9.21 41.52
C GLU A 207 -6.58 9.39 41.78
N GLU A 208 -6.26 10.50 42.46
CA GLU A 208 -4.94 10.78 43.01
C GLU A 208 -4.62 9.79 44.13
N ALA A 209 -3.56 9.01 43.95
CA ALA A 209 -2.87 8.34 45.05
C ALA A 209 -1.46 8.91 45.17
N ASN A 210 -1.30 9.80 46.13
CA ASN A 210 -0.04 10.37 46.58
C ASN A 210 0.70 9.34 47.45
N SER A 211 1.89 8.89 47.03
CA SER A 211 2.88 8.39 47.98
C SER A 211 4.31 8.46 47.41
N GLN A 212 5.06 9.42 47.95
CA GLN A 212 6.40 9.26 48.54
C GLN A 212 7.48 8.53 47.73
N THR A 213 8.45 9.34 47.35
CA THR A 213 9.85 9.02 47.06
C THR A 213 10.44 7.98 48.02
N ASP A 214 11.00 6.91 47.46
CA ASP A 214 12.08 6.20 48.12
C ASP A 214 13.22 5.95 47.13
N SER A 215 14.41 6.41 47.52
CA SER A 215 15.65 6.29 46.79
C SER A 215 16.22 4.90 47.04
N THR A 216 16.25 4.06 46.01
CA THR A 216 17.04 2.83 46.04
C THR A 216 17.89 2.75 44.80
N THR A 217 19.19 2.98 44.99
CA THR A 217 20.27 2.65 44.07
C THR A 217 20.23 1.16 43.74
N THR A 218 19.89 0.82 42.50
CA THR A 218 20.15 -0.51 41.92
C THR A 218 21.10 -0.35 40.75
N ASP A 219 22.35 -0.68 41.03
CA ASP A 219 23.42 -1.03 40.10
C ASP A 219 22.87 -2.06 39.10
N SER A 220 22.66 -1.61 37.86
CA SER A 220 22.28 -2.47 36.75
C SER A 220 23.34 -2.30 35.68
N THR A 221 24.24 -3.28 35.65
CA THR A 221 25.15 -3.57 34.55
C THR A 221 24.35 -3.58 33.25
N GLU A 222 24.41 -2.49 32.49
CA GLU A 222 23.88 -2.47 31.13
C GLU A 222 24.66 -3.46 30.26
N PRO A 223 23.99 -4.23 29.40
CA PRO A 223 24.70 -4.94 28.36
C PRO A 223 25.29 -3.88 27.42
N GLU A 224 26.62 -3.88 27.27
CA GLU A 224 27.31 -3.02 26.30
C GLU A 224 26.74 -3.28 24.90
N LEU A 225 25.85 -2.39 24.46
CA LEU A 225 25.38 -2.34 23.08
C LEU A 225 26.59 -1.97 22.22
N GLY A 226 26.98 -2.86 21.30
CA GLY A 226 28.19 -2.72 20.50
C GLY A 226 28.32 -1.32 19.92
N SER A 227 29.36 -0.59 20.32
CA SER A 227 29.55 0.84 20.01
C SER A 227 29.93 1.13 18.55
N SER A 228 29.80 0.16 17.64
CA SER A 228 30.33 0.18 16.27
C SER A 228 29.28 0.18 15.15
N ASP A 229 27.98 0.16 15.47
CA ASP A 229 26.94 0.11 14.45
C ASP A 229 26.90 1.40 13.60
N THR A 230 27.08 1.24 12.29
CA THR A 230 27.26 2.36 11.36
C THR A 230 26.62 2.10 10.01
N ILE A 231 26.22 3.18 9.34
CA ILE A 231 25.85 3.18 7.92
C ILE A 231 26.79 4.12 7.17
N THR A 232 27.45 3.62 6.14
CA THR A 232 28.43 4.38 5.36
C THR A 232 28.01 4.51 3.90
N LEU A 233 28.03 5.72 3.35
CA LEU A 233 27.79 6.02 1.95
C LEU A 233 29.03 5.66 1.12
N LEU A 234 28.87 4.74 0.16
CA LEU A 234 29.94 4.31 -0.74
C LEU A 234 29.87 5.02 -2.09
N SER A 235 28.67 5.22 -2.61
CA SER A 235 28.43 5.97 -3.85
C SER A 235 27.05 6.59 -3.87
N LYS A 236 26.91 7.66 -4.66
CA LYS A 236 25.69 8.42 -4.86
C LYS A 236 25.63 8.84 -6.33
N GLU A 237 24.59 8.43 -7.03
CA GLU A 237 24.38 8.78 -8.44
C GLU A 237 22.89 9.00 -8.73
N PHE A 238 22.59 9.74 -9.79
CA PHE A 238 21.21 9.90 -10.25
C PHE A 238 20.96 9.04 -11.47
N ASP A 239 20.02 8.12 -11.38
CA ASP A 239 19.59 7.30 -12.51
C ASP A 239 18.32 7.88 -13.14
N SER A 240 18.47 8.37 -14.37
CA SER A 240 17.40 9.01 -15.11
C SER A 240 16.27 8.06 -15.57
N SER A 241 16.53 6.75 -15.73
CA SER A 241 15.50 5.82 -16.20
C SER A 241 14.52 5.43 -15.10
N VAL A 242 15.00 5.36 -13.86
CA VAL A 242 14.16 5.14 -12.67
C VAL A 242 13.84 6.42 -11.92
N ARG A 243 14.41 7.57 -12.35
CA ARG A 243 14.23 8.90 -11.73
C ARG A 243 14.54 8.88 -10.23
N CYS A 244 15.53 8.09 -9.86
CA CYS A 244 15.97 7.91 -8.48
C CYS A 244 17.36 8.51 -8.28
N GLU A 245 17.56 9.11 -7.11
CA GLU A 245 18.91 9.15 -6.54
C GLU A 245 19.21 7.77 -5.94
N VAL A 246 20.23 7.11 -6.47
CA VAL A 246 20.66 5.77 -6.09
C VAL A 246 21.90 5.89 -5.22
N ARG A 247 21.85 5.29 -4.03
CA ARG A 247 22.98 5.21 -3.12
C ARG A 247 23.38 3.78 -2.88
N LYS A 248 24.68 3.52 -2.91
CA LYS A 248 25.24 2.29 -2.37
C LYS A 248 25.72 2.56 -0.97
N LEU A 249 25.16 1.85 0.01
CA LEU A 249 25.50 2.00 1.42
C LEU A 249 26.12 0.71 1.95
N ARG A 250 27.05 0.84 2.89
CA ARG A 250 27.58 -0.26 3.71
C ARG A 250 26.98 -0.15 5.10
N LEU A 251 26.10 -1.08 5.44
CA LEU A 251 25.53 -1.24 6.76
C LEU A 251 26.40 -2.19 7.57
N LEU A 252 26.84 -1.77 8.76
CA LEU A 252 27.58 -2.60 9.70
C LEU A 252 26.78 -2.65 10.99
N ILE A 253 26.31 -3.83 11.37
CA ILE A 253 25.65 -4.09 12.66
C ILE A 253 26.27 -5.34 13.26
N ASN A 254 26.72 -5.28 14.52
CA ASN A 254 27.41 -6.38 15.20
C ASN A 254 28.59 -6.96 14.38
N ASP A 255 29.38 -6.07 13.77
CA ASP A 255 30.51 -6.40 12.87
C ASP A 255 30.16 -7.23 11.62
N GLU A 256 28.87 -7.42 11.31
CA GLU A 256 28.37 -8.12 10.13
C GLU A 256 27.98 -7.12 9.04
N PRO A 257 28.78 -6.99 7.95
CA PRO A 257 28.52 -6.01 6.91
C PRO A 257 27.45 -6.49 5.91
N LYS A 258 26.58 -5.57 5.49
CA LYS A 258 25.67 -5.74 4.34
C LYS A 258 25.78 -4.55 3.40
N THR A 259 25.65 -4.81 2.11
CA THR A 259 25.51 -3.78 1.08
C THR A 259 24.03 -3.43 0.94
N ILE A 260 23.67 -2.15 0.94
CA ILE A 260 22.29 -1.70 0.73
C ILE A 260 22.26 -0.82 -0.50
N ILE A 261 21.41 -1.16 -1.47
CA ILE A 261 21.08 -0.30 -2.59
C ILE A 261 19.82 0.49 -2.21
N HIS A 262 19.97 1.80 -2.11
CA HIS A 262 18.92 2.71 -1.66
C HIS A 262 18.46 3.58 -2.82
N TYR A 263 17.19 3.44 -3.20
CA TYR A 263 16.53 4.22 -4.23
C TYR A 263 15.68 5.31 -3.58
N LEU A 264 16.06 6.58 -3.75
CA LEU A 264 15.21 7.72 -3.42
C LEU A 264 14.52 8.22 -4.69
N PHE A 265 13.24 7.93 -4.82
CA PHE A 265 12.44 8.36 -5.96
C PHE A 265 12.19 9.88 -5.91
N GLY A 266 12.48 10.58 -7.00
CA GLY A 266 12.57 12.04 -7.02
C GLY A 266 11.25 12.76 -6.73
N ARG A 267 10.22 12.53 -7.54
CA ARG A 267 8.91 13.20 -7.36
C ARG A 267 7.77 12.21 -7.54
N TRP A 268 6.97 12.05 -6.50
CA TRP A 268 5.64 11.45 -6.56
C TRP A 268 4.75 12.32 -5.67
N PRO A 269 3.77 13.06 -6.23
CA PRO A 269 2.85 13.89 -5.45
C PRO A 269 2.17 13.07 -4.35
N ASP A 270 2.22 13.56 -3.12
CA ASP A 270 1.84 12.81 -1.91
C ASP A 270 0.38 12.30 -1.94
N PHE A 271 -0.50 13.05 -2.60
CA PHE A 271 -1.94 12.75 -2.76
C PHE A 271 -2.40 12.53 -4.21
N GLY A 272 -1.47 12.58 -5.16
CA GLY A 272 -1.76 12.44 -6.58
C GLY A 272 -1.42 11.06 -7.14
N LYS A 273 -1.61 10.93 -8.46
CA LYS A 273 -1.03 9.83 -9.23
C LYS A 273 0.26 10.30 -9.95
N PRO A 274 1.22 9.41 -10.19
CA PRO A 274 2.39 9.70 -11.02
C PRO A 274 1.98 10.23 -12.41
N ASP A 275 2.78 11.15 -12.96
CA ASP A 275 2.67 11.52 -14.38
C ASP A 275 3.16 10.37 -15.29
N VAL A 276 3.17 10.58 -16.60
CA VAL A 276 3.50 9.52 -17.57
C VAL A 276 4.96 9.07 -17.42
N GLU A 277 5.88 10.02 -17.24
CA GLU A 277 7.31 9.78 -17.07
C GLU A 277 7.60 9.09 -15.74
N ASP A 278 7.02 9.57 -14.64
CA ASP A 278 7.15 8.98 -13.32
C ASP A 278 6.56 7.57 -13.28
N ARG A 279 5.41 7.34 -13.94
CA ARG A 279 4.83 6.00 -14.07
C ARG A 279 5.77 5.02 -14.77
N ARG A 280 6.36 5.41 -15.91
CA ARG A 280 7.34 4.58 -16.62
C ARG A 280 8.55 4.28 -15.73
N ALA A 281 9.03 5.28 -15.00
CA ALA A 281 10.15 5.13 -14.09
C ALA A 281 9.83 4.18 -12.92
N LEU A 282 8.60 4.20 -12.38
CA LEU A 282 8.18 3.27 -11.32
C LEU A 282 8.08 1.81 -11.81
N VAL A 283 7.65 1.60 -13.05
CA VAL A 283 7.65 0.28 -13.70
C VAL A 283 9.08 -0.21 -13.94
N GLU A 284 9.97 0.66 -14.41
CA GLU A 284 11.39 0.32 -14.57
C GLU A 284 12.06 0.03 -13.21
N LEU A 285 11.73 0.79 -12.17
CA LEU A 285 12.21 0.57 -10.81
C LEU A 285 11.79 -0.80 -10.27
N SER A 286 10.57 -1.25 -10.59
CA SER A 286 10.10 -2.60 -10.28
C SER A 286 11.04 -3.67 -10.85
N ARG A 287 11.37 -3.59 -12.14
CA ARG A 287 12.25 -4.55 -12.82
C ARG A 287 13.65 -4.57 -12.20
N ARG A 288 14.27 -3.40 -12.07
CA ARG A 288 15.65 -3.30 -11.55
C ARG A 288 15.79 -3.79 -10.11
N THR A 289 14.89 -3.36 -9.23
CA THR A 289 14.98 -3.72 -7.81
C THR A 289 14.75 -5.20 -7.57
N TYR A 290 14.00 -5.88 -8.45
CA TYR A 290 13.78 -7.32 -8.36
C TYR A 290 15.06 -8.12 -8.58
N ASP A 291 15.80 -7.78 -9.64
CA ASP A 291 17.07 -8.45 -9.96
C ASP A 291 18.12 -8.20 -8.86
N GLU A 292 18.21 -6.96 -8.37
CA GLU A 292 19.15 -6.59 -7.32
C GLU A 292 18.84 -7.20 -5.96
N ALA A 293 17.56 -7.41 -5.65
CA ALA A 293 17.15 -8.01 -4.38
C ALA A 293 17.49 -9.50 -4.29
N GLY A 294 17.67 -10.20 -5.42
CA GLY A 294 18.12 -11.59 -5.44
C GLY A 294 17.27 -12.55 -4.59
N GLY A 295 15.96 -12.28 -4.48
CA GLY A 295 15.02 -13.05 -3.65
C GLY A 295 14.91 -12.61 -2.18
N SER A 296 15.73 -11.65 -1.73
CA SER A 296 15.52 -10.94 -0.46
C SER A 296 14.26 -10.07 -0.53
N ALA A 297 13.60 -9.87 0.62
CA ALA A 297 12.46 -8.96 0.68
C ALA A 297 12.93 -7.52 0.36
N ARG A 298 12.18 -6.82 -0.49
CA ARG A 298 12.43 -5.40 -0.79
C ARG A 298 11.77 -4.53 0.26
N ILE A 299 12.54 -3.63 0.87
CA ILE A 299 12.03 -2.70 1.87
C ILE A 299 11.46 -1.48 1.15
N VAL A 300 10.19 -1.15 1.39
CA VAL A 300 9.49 -0.05 0.72
C VAL A 300 8.90 0.87 1.77
N HIS A 301 9.18 2.17 1.66
CA HIS A 301 8.59 3.16 2.54
C HIS A 301 8.29 4.48 1.83
N CYS A 302 7.36 5.24 2.40
CA CYS A 302 7.15 6.65 2.09
C CYS A 302 7.19 7.42 3.43
N SER A 303 6.17 8.24 3.72
CA SER A 303 5.97 8.81 5.05
C SER A 303 5.27 7.83 5.99
N ALA A 304 3.97 7.56 5.79
CA ALA A 304 3.20 6.64 6.63
C ALA A 304 3.45 5.15 6.33
N GLY A 305 4.01 4.86 5.14
CA GLY A 305 4.26 3.48 4.70
C GLY A 305 3.01 2.74 4.23
N VAL A 306 1.98 3.44 3.73
CA VAL A 306 0.71 2.82 3.30
C VAL A 306 0.19 3.30 1.94
N GLY A 307 0.23 4.61 1.64
CA GLY A 307 -0.26 5.18 0.38
C GLY A 307 0.63 4.85 -0.82
N ARG A 308 1.67 5.67 -1.05
CA ARG A 308 2.68 5.44 -2.12
C ARG A 308 3.33 4.06 -2.00
N THR A 309 3.65 3.62 -0.77
CA THR A 309 4.19 2.28 -0.47
C THR A 309 3.26 1.17 -0.95
N GLY A 310 1.98 1.17 -0.56
CA GLY A 310 1.04 0.14 -1.01
C GLY A 310 0.78 0.19 -2.50
N THR A 311 0.75 1.39 -3.07
CA THR A 311 0.55 1.58 -4.52
C THR A 311 1.70 1.00 -5.31
N TRP A 312 2.96 1.26 -4.90
CA TRP A 312 4.11 0.71 -5.59
C TRP A 312 4.23 -0.81 -5.41
N ILE A 313 3.99 -1.36 -4.22
CA ILE A 313 3.99 -2.81 -4.00
C ILE A 313 2.92 -3.50 -4.86
N ALA A 314 1.71 -2.94 -4.93
CA ALA A 314 0.64 -3.46 -5.78
C ALA A 314 1.02 -3.36 -7.26
N LEU A 315 1.53 -2.22 -7.72
CA LEU A 315 1.99 -2.02 -9.10
C LEU A 315 3.06 -3.05 -9.48
N ASP A 316 4.08 -3.17 -8.63
CA ASP A 316 5.23 -4.05 -8.84
C ASP A 316 4.79 -5.53 -8.95
N PHE A 317 3.84 -5.97 -8.14
CA PHE A 317 3.24 -7.30 -8.24
C PHE A 317 2.36 -7.45 -9.50
N LEU A 318 1.41 -6.56 -9.71
CA LEU A 318 0.43 -6.65 -10.79
C LEU A 318 1.06 -6.58 -12.19
N VAL A 319 2.08 -5.73 -12.38
CA VAL A 319 2.80 -5.64 -13.65
C VAL A 319 3.49 -6.95 -13.98
N ARG A 320 4.10 -7.65 -13.00
CA ARG A 320 4.67 -8.98 -13.24
C ARG A 320 3.60 -10.02 -13.59
N GLU A 321 2.44 -9.96 -12.94
CA GLU A 321 1.32 -10.83 -13.31
C GLU A 321 0.86 -10.59 -14.77
N VAL A 322 0.91 -9.34 -15.26
CA VAL A 322 0.69 -9.03 -16.68
C VAL A 322 1.80 -9.64 -17.54
N GLU A 323 3.06 -9.38 -17.22
CA GLU A 323 4.25 -9.82 -17.97
C GLU A 323 4.34 -11.35 -18.08
N ASP A 324 3.94 -12.06 -17.03
CA ASP A 324 3.88 -13.54 -17.00
C ASP A 324 2.64 -14.12 -17.70
N GLY A 325 1.64 -13.30 -18.03
CA GLY A 325 0.45 -13.70 -18.78
C GLY A 325 -0.69 -14.23 -17.92
N CYS A 326 -0.54 -14.21 -16.60
CA CYS A 326 -1.56 -14.66 -15.65
C CYS A 326 -2.86 -13.88 -15.75
N LEU A 327 -2.81 -12.65 -16.25
CA LEU A 327 -3.98 -11.78 -16.39
C LEU A 327 -4.83 -12.04 -17.64
N LEU A 328 -4.29 -12.77 -18.62
CA LEU A 328 -4.89 -12.94 -19.96
C LEU A 328 -5.60 -14.29 -20.14
N ASP A 329 -5.34 -15.24 -19.24
CA ASP A 329 -5.97 -16.57 -19.22
C ASP A 329 -7.51 -16.48 -19.05
N ASN A 330 -8.03 -15.34 -18.60
CA ASN A 330 -9.46 -15.06 -18.45
C ASN A 330 -10.19 -14.74 -19.77
N VAL A 331 -9.46 -14.46 -20.87
CA VAL A 331 -10.08 -14.04 -22.15
C VAL A 331 -10.40 -15.23 -23.06
N HIS A 332 -9.80 -16.40 -22.83
CA HIS A 332 -9.88 -17.55 -23.74
C HIS A 332 -11.02 -18.53 -23.42
N SER A 333 -11.82 -18.28 -22.38
CA SER A 333 -12.92 -19.16 -21.96
C SER A 333 -14.30 -18.62 -22.36
N GLY A 334 -14.45 -18.18 -23.62
CA GLY A 334 -15.68 -17.57 -24.14
C GLY A 334 -16.69 -18.54 -24.78
N ASP A 335 -16.33 -19.80 -25.03
CA ASP A 335 -17.25 -20.75 -25.68
C ASP A 335 -17.93 -21.67 -24.65
N ARG A 336 -19.15 -21.29 -24.25
CA ARG A 336 -20.11 -22.24 -23.67
C ARG A 336 -21.49 -22.05 -24.33
N PRO A 337 -22.14 -23.12 -24.84
CA PRO A 337 -23.48 -23.02 -25.40
C PRO A 337 -24.53 -22.77 -24.30
N PRO A 338 -25.72 -22.24 -24.64
CA PRO A 338 -26.73 -21.84 -23.65
C PRO A 338 -27.24 -23.07 -22.89
N LYS A 339 -27.37 -22.94 -21.55
CA LYS A 339 -27.98 -23.99 -20.72
C LYS A 339 -29.50 -23.98 -20.92
N ASP A 340 -30.02 -25.11 -21.38
CA ASP A 340 -31.44 -25.43 -21.38
C ASP A 340 -31.99 -25.44 -19.94
N SER A 341 -33.12 -24.78 -19.76
CA SER A 341 -33.93 -24.79 -18.54
C SER A 341 -34.59 -26.16 -18.32
N GLY A 342 -34.37 -26.80 -17.16
CA GLY A 342 -34.95 -28.10 -16.84
C GLY A 342 -35.03 -28.45 -15.35
N VAL A 343 -36.18 -28.12 -14.75
CA VAL A 343 -36.99 -28.89 -13.77
C VAL A 343 -36.32 -29.63 -12.58
N GLY A 344 -36.50 -29.07 -11.38
CA GLY A 344 -37.15 -29.68 -10.19
C GLY A 344 -36.63 -30.98 -9.58
N ALA A 345 -36.06 -30.90 -8.37
CA ALA A 345 -36.11 -31.98 -7.37
C ALA A 345 -36.08 -31.43 -5.94
N THR A 346 -37.03 -31.90 -5.13
CA THR A 346 -37.37 -31.55 -3.74
C THR A 346 -36.30 -32.00 -2.74
N LYS A 347 -35.92 -31.15 -1.77
CA LYS A 347 -35.11 -31.54 -0.59
C LYS A 347 -36.01 -31.75 0.63
N GLN A 348 -35.79 -32.85 1.34
CA GLN A 348 -36.45 -33.26 2.57
C GLN A 348 -35.52 -32.93 3.76
N GLU A 349 -36.04 -32.23 4.76
CA GLU A 349 -35.34 -31.83 5.99
C GLU A 349 -35.23 -32.97 7.01
N THR A 350 -34.09 -33.06 7.69
CA THR A 350 -33.98 -33.71 9.01
C THR A 350 -33.09 -32.89 9.95
N LEU A 351 -33.68 -32.50 11.08
CA LEU A 351 -33.11 -31.77 12.21
C LEU A 351 -32.38 -32.70 13.19
N THR A 352 -31.14 -32.35 13.58
CA THR A 352 -30.56 -32.67 14.91
C THR A 352 -29.67 -31.52 15.40
N GLY A 353 -29.76 -31.22 16.71
CA GLY A 353 -29.33 -29.98 17.37
C GLY A 353 -27.85 -29.89 17.84
N PRO A 354 -27.56 -29.06 18.88
CA PRO A 354 -26.63 -27.93 18.75
C PRO A 354 -25.19 -28.24 19.21
N GLY A 355 -24.22 -27.91 18.35
CA GLY A 355 -22.81 -27.78 18.70
C GLY A 355 -22.34 -26.34 18.48
N PRO A 356 -21.19 -25.93 19.04
CA PRO A 356 -20.67 -24.57 18.88
C PRO A 356 -20.43 -24.28 17.39
N PRO A 357 -20.71 -23.05 16.90
CA PRO A 357 -20.61 -22.76 15.48
C PRO A 357 -19.16 -22.86 15.03
N LYS A 358 -18.88 -23.84 14.17
CA LYS A 358 -17.64 -23.88 13.38
C LYS A 358 -17.72 -22.73 12.38
N LEU A 359 -16.68 -21.90 12.35
CA LEU A 359 -16.51 -20.84 11.38
C LEU A 359 -16.34 -21.49 10.00
N ASN A 360 -17.43 -21.61 9.25
CA ASN A 360 -17.38 -22.04 7.86
C ASN A 360 -16.81 -20.88 7.04
N THR A 361 -15.54 -20.97 6.67
CA THR A 361 -15.03 -20.38 5.43
C THR A 361 -15.93 -20.87 4.29
N PRO A 362 -16.34 -20.02 3.33
CA PRO A 362 -17.07 -20.50 2.17
C PRO A 362 -16.24 -21.61 1.51
N THR A 363 -16.74 -22.83 1.55
CA THR A 363 -16.19 -23.93 0.76
C THR A 363 -16.38 -23.58 -0.71
N GLN A 364 -15.36 -23.91 -1.49
CA GLN A 364 -15.12 -23.65 -2.92
C GLN A 364 -16.20 -24.14 -3.92
N GLU A 365 -17.45 -24.32 -3.50
CA GLU A 365 -18.53 -24.90 -4.32
C GLU A 365 -19.70 -23.96 -4.62
N ASP A 366 -19.71 -22.73 -4.10
CA ASP A 366 -20.63 -21.70 -4.60
C ASP A 366 -20.02 -21.10 -5.87
N GLY A 367 -20.71 -21.25 -7.00
CA GLY A 367 -20.25 -20.85 -8.32
C GLY A 367 -19.85 -19.39 -8.38
N PHE A 368 -18.56 -19.12 -8.16
CA PHE A 368 -17.98 -17.79 -8.27
C PHE A 368 -18.04 -17.38 -9.73
N ASP A 369 -18.83 -16.35 -10.03
CA ASP A 369 -18.90 -15.83 -11.39
C ASP A 369 -17.53 -15.25 -11.73
N LYS A 370 -16.84 -15.86 -12.71
CA LYS A 370 -15.45 -15.49 -13.06
C LYS A 370 -15.35 -14.06 -13.58
N ASP A 371 -16.47 -13.50 -14.05
CA ASP A 371 -16.59 -12.11 -14.46
C ASP A 371 -16.60 -11.14 -13.26
N ASP A 372 -16.81 -11.64 -12.03
CA ASP A 372 -16.83 -10.79 -10.84
C ASP A 372 -15.46 -10.57 -10.17
N TYR A 373 -14.47 -11.40 -10.51
CA TYR A 373 -13.15 -11.39 -9.88
C TYR A 373 -12.30 -10.18 -10.31
N ASP A 374 -12.00 -9.29 -9.37
CA ASP A 374 -11.14 -8.12 -9.59
C ASP A 374 -9.76 -8.32 -8.96
N LEU A 375 -8.74 -8.54 -9.79
CA LEU A 375 -7.38 -8.80 -9.31
C LEU A 375 -6.80 -7.62 -8.53
N ILE A 376 -7.09 -6.38 -8.96
CA ILE A 376 -6.54 -5.18 -8.34
C ILE A 376 -7.16 -5.02 -6.95
N PHE A 377 -8.48 -5.22 -6.85
CA PHE A 377 -9.18 -5.24 -5.58
C PHE A 377 -8.60 -6.30 -4.63
N GLU A 378 -8.47 -7.55 -5.09
CA GLU A 378 -7.96 -8.65 -4.27
C GLU A 378 -6.53 -8.39 -3.81
N THR A 379 -5.66 -7.90 -4.71
CA THR A 379 -4.29 -7.53 -4.37
C THR A 379 -4.26 -6.48 -3.26
N VAL A 380 -5.03 -5.40 -3.40
CA VAL A 380 -5.07 -4.33 -2.39
C VAL A 380 -5.72 -4.80 -1.08
N ASN A 381 -6.74 -5.66 -1.16
CA ASN A 381 -7.35 -6.25 0.01
C ASN A 381 -6.36 -7.14 0.78
N THR A 382 -5.62 -8.00 0.09
CA THR A 382 -4.54 -8.82 0.67
C THR A 382 -3.42 -7.97 1.28
N LEU A 383 -3.10 -6.81 0.69
CA LEU A 383 -2.19 -5.85 1.33
C LEU A 383 -2.77 -5.32 2.65
N ARG A 384 -4.06 -4.94 2.67
CA ARG A 384 -4.75 -4.41 3.87
C ARG A 384 -4.88 -5.44 5.00
N GLU A 385 -4.92 -6.72 4.68
CA GLU A 385 -4.89 -7.82 5.66
C GLU A 385 -3.55 -7.95 6.38
N GLN A 386 -2.45 -7.57 5.71
CA GLN A 386 -1.09 -7.66 6.26
C GLN A 386 -0.60 -6.34 6.87
N ARG A 387 -1.07 -5.20 6.33
CA ARG A 387 -0.80 -3.86 6.86
C ARG A 387 -1.99 -2.96 6.61
N MET A 388 -2.51 -2.31 7.64
CA MET A 388 -3.69 -1.45 7.51
C MET A 388 -3.52 -0.35 6.46
N MET A 389 -4.64 0.10 5.87
CA MET A 389 -4.72 1.32 5.06
C MET A 389 -3.85 1.32 3.78
N MET A 390 -3.30 0.18 3.35
CA MET A 390 -2.51 0.07 2.12
C MET A 390 -3.34 0.55 0.92
N VAL A 391 -2.73 1.42 0.10
CA VAL A 391 -3.39 2.22 -0.95
C VAL A 391 -4.51 3.07 -0.34
N ILE A 392 -4.15 4.28 0.12
CA ILE A 392 -5.01 5.07 1.00
C ILE A 392 -6.00 5.98 0.26
N ARG A 393 -5.72 6.34 -1.00
CA ARG A 393 -6.59 7.23 -1.80
C ARG A 393 -7.18 6.50 -2.99
N GLU A 394 -8.41 6.87 -3.36
CA GLU A 394 -9.07 6.38 -4.57
C GLU A 394 -8.28 6.72 -5.84
N VAL A 395 -7.60 7.86 -5.87
CA VAL A 395 -6.73 8.26 -7.01
C VAL A 395 -5.55 7.30 -7.18
N GLN A 396 -4.96 6.83 -6.08
CA GLN A 396 -3.89 5.84 -6.10
C GLN A 396 -4.40 4.46 -6.51
N TYR A 397 -5.59 4.09 -6.03
CA TYR A 397 -6.28 2.86 -6.43
C TYR A 397 -6.58 2.87 -7.93
N SER A 398 -7.16 3.97 -8.44
CA SER A 398 -7.47 4.17 -9.85
C SER A 398 -6.23 4.14 -10.74
N PHE A 399 -5.10 4.63 -10.24
CA PHE A 399 -3.82 4.56 -10.94
C PHE A 399 -3.36 3.12 -11.20
N LEU A 400 -3.65 2.17 -10.30
CA LEU A 400 -3.34 0.75 -10.53
C LEU A 400 -4.10 0.20 -11.75
N TYR A 401 -5.38 0.56 -11.91
CA TYR A 401 -6.16 0.18 -13.10
C TYR A 401 -5.57 0.79 -14.37
N ASP A 402 -5.17 2.07 -14.33
CA ASP A 402 -4.54 2.73 -15.47
C ASP A 402 -3.26 1.98 -15.91
N VAL A 403 -2.39 1.65 -14.95
CA VAL A 403 -1.12 0.94 -15.22
C VAL A 403 -1.35 -0.48 -15.75
N VAL A 404 -2.21 -1.26 -15.09
CA VAL A 404 -2.48 -2.65 -15.49
C VAL A 404 -3.11 -2.70 -16.88
N ARG A 405 -4.05 -1.80 -17.18
CA ARG A 405 -4.67 -1.67 -18.51
C ARG A 405 -3.63 -1.32 -19.57
N GLU A 406 -2.75 -0.36 -19.31
CA GLU A 406 -1.69 0.01 -20.25
C GLU A 406 -0.69 -1.12 -20.49
N ALA A 407 -0.21 -1.77 -19.42
CA ALA A 407 0.71 -2.91 -19.51
C ALA A 407 0.08 -4.08 -20.28
N THR A 408 -1.21 -4.33 -20.03
CA THR A 408 -2.00 -5.33 -20.76
C THR A 408 -1.99 -5.02 -22.26
N LEU A 409 -2.38 -3.80 -22.66
CA LEU A 409 -2.39 -3.37 -24.05
C LEU A 409 -1.00 -3.47 -24.72
N GLU A 410 0.07 -3.09 -24.02
CA GLU A 410 1.45 -3.16 -24.54
C GLU A 410 1.90 -4.59 -24.80
N LYS A 411 1.60 -5.52 -23.89
CA LYS A 411 1.88 -6.95 -24.07
C LYS A 411 1.15 -7.54 -25.29
N TYR A 412 -0.09 -7.13 -25.54
CA TYR A 412 -0.82 -7.60 -26.71
C TYR A 412 -0.30 -7.01 -28.02
N ARG A 413 0.09 -5.73 -28.06
CA ARG A 413 0.70 -5.12 -29.26
C ARG A 413 2.04 -5.76 -29.65
N SER A 414 2.76 -6.33 -28.68
CA SER A 414 4.06 -6.98 -28.89
C SER A 414 3.98 -8.48 -29.21
N THR A 415 2.77 -9.08 -29.18
CA THR A 415 2.56 -10.47 -29.57
C THR A 415 2.52 -10.58 -31.11
N PRO A 416 3.14 -11.60 -31.77
CA PRO A 416 3.30 -11.66 -33.24
C PRO A 416 2.00 -11.67 -34.05
N GLU A 417 0.86 -11.94 -33.42
CA GLU A 417 -0.47 -11.81 -34.03
C GLU A 417 -0.96 -10.36 -33.84
N GLY A 418 -0.61 -9.49 -34.80
CA GLY A 418 -1.04 -8.10 -34.82
C GLY A 418 -2.56 -7.96 -34.80
N ALA A 419 -3.14 -7.72 -33.63
CA ALA A 419 -4.55 -7.43 -33.46
C ALA A 419 -4.82 -5.92 -33.58
N VAL A 420 -5.78 -5.56 -34.43
CA VAL A 420 -6.25 -4.17 -34.61
C VAL A 420 -7.09 -3.77 -33.40
N VAL A 421 -6.64 -2.74 -32.67
CA VAL A 421 -7.40 -2.14 -31.57
C VAL A 421 -8.55 -1.31 -32.16
N LYS A 422 -9.80 -1.63 -31.81
CA LYS A 422 -10.93 -0.71 -31.99
C LYS A 422 -11.29 -0.14 -30.63
N GLU A 423 -11.11 1.16 -30.46
CA GLU A 423 -11.69 1.91 -29.34
C GLU A 423 -13.21 1.92 -29.52
N THR A 424 -13.94 1.37 -28.55
CA THR A 424 -15.38 1.63 -28.42
C THR A 424 -15.55 3.00 -27.77
N GLU A 425 -15.84 4.01 -28.60
CA GLU A 425 -16.29 5.32 -28.12
C GLU A 425 -17.55 5.11 -27.26
N SER A 426 -17.47 5.54 -26.00
CA SER A 426 -18.64 5.70 -25.14
C SER A 426 -19.53 6.79 -25.72
N SER A 427 -20.77 6.41 -26.07
CA SER A 427 -21.78 7.33 -26.57
C SER A 427 -22.24 8.28 -25.46
N GLU A 428 -21.66 9.48 -25.40
CA GLU A 428 -22.32 10.64 -24.81
C GLU A 428 -22.90 11.54 -25.90
N SER A 429 -24.18 11.79 -25.76
CA SER A 429 -25.09 12.42 -26.70
C SER A 429 -24.69 13.84 -27.06
N GLN A 430 -24.65 14.13 -28.36
CA GLN A 430 -24.53 15.48 -28.90
C GLN A 430 -25.73 16.36 -28.55
N ALA A 431 -25.47 17.51 -27.92
CA ALA A 431 -26.18 18.76 -28.22
C ALA A 431 -25.29 19.95 -27.82
N HIS A 432 -24.72 20.65 -28.80
CA HIS A 432 -24.88 22.10 -28.98
C HIS A 432 -24.00 22.64 -30.13
N ARG A 433 -24.73 23.00 -31.18
CA ARG A 433 -24.44 23.81 -32.36
C ARG A 433 -23.23 24.76 -32.30
N ALA A 434 -22.36 24.62 -33.30
CA ALA A 434 -21.23 25.48 -33.62
C ALA A 434 -21.60 26.96 -33.91
N LYS A 435 -20.76 27.88 -33.41
CA LYS A 435 -20.40 29.14 -34.08
C LYS A 435 -18.91 29.43 -33.84
N GLN A 436 -18.17 29.59 -34.93
CA GLN A 436 -16.76 29.99 -34.97
C GLN A 436 -16.55 31.49 -34.68
N PRO A 437 -15.30 31.92 -34.39
CA PRO A 437 -15.01 33.07 -33.53
C PRO A 437 -14.83 34.39 -34.29
N ARG A 438 -14.89 35.51 -33.56
CA ARG A 438 -14.38 36.81 -33.97
C ARG A 438 -13.42 37.34 -32.90
N ILE A 439 -12.21 37.69 -33.32
CA ILE A 439 -11.24 38.52 -32.59
C ILE A 439 -11.48 39.98 -33.05
N PRO A 440 -11.45 40.98 -32.15
CA PRO A 440 -10.30 41.89 -32.16
C PRO A 440 -9.85 42.44 -30.79
N ASP A 441 -8.51 42.52 -30.69
CA ASP A 441 -7.63 43.60 -30.21
C ASP A 441 -7.57 44.12 -28.76
N GLU A 442 -6.31 44.42 -28.43
CA GLU A 442 -5.65 44.87 -27.20
C GLU A 442 -6.23 46.14 -26.54
N ALA A 443 -6.12 46.25 -25.21
CA ALA A 443 -5.30 47.29 -24.55
C ALA A 443 -5.36 47.24 -22.99
N THR A 444 -4.15 47.17 -22.41
CA THR A 444 -3.62 47.86 -21.21
C THR A 444 -4.28 47.80 -19.81
N VAL A 445 -3.50 47.20 -18.89
CA VAL A 445 -3.03 47.68 -17.56
C VAL A 445 -4.01 48.40 -16.61
N ASP A 446 -4.31 47.81 -15.44
CA ASP A 446 -4.00 48.41 -14.13
C ASP A 446 -4.06 47.39 -12.96
N SER A 447 -3.19 47.65 -12.00
CA SER A 447 -3.02 47.11 -10.66
C SER A 447 -4.23 47.32 -9.73
N GLY A 448 -4.40 46.43 -8.74
CA GLY A 448 -5.39 46.63 -7.68
C GLY A 448 -5.59 45.42 -6.79
N SER A 449 -5.22 45.62 -5.52
CA SER A 449 -5.26 44.77 -4.33
C SER A 449 -6.62 44.15 -3.94
N ASP A 450 -6.48 43.02 -3.23
CA ASP A 450 -7.21 42.56 -2.04
C ASP A 450 -8.71 42.22 -2.07
N ALA A 451 -8.94 41.10 -1.37
CA ALA A 451 -10.15 40.65 -0.67
C ALA A 451 -11.27 40.04 -1.56
N GLU A 452 -11.61 38.78 -1.34
CA GLU A 452 -12.52 38.36 -0.27
C GLU A 452 -12.74 36.83 -0.30
N THR A 453 -12.69 36.29 0.91
CA THR A 453 -13.14 34.99 1.38
C THR A 453 -14.67 34.91 1.27
N GLU A 454 -15.24 33.77 0.86
CA GLU A 454 -16.34 33.07 1.56
C GLU A 454 -16.97 31.90 0.76
N ILE A 455 -16.84 30.69 1.33
CA ILE A 455 -17.86 29.68 1.65
C ILE A 455 -18.72 29.05 0.54
N ILE A 456 -18.46 27.77 0.25
CA ILE A 456 -19.39 26.61 0.14
C ILE A 456 -18.52 25.35 0.36
N GLY A 457 -18.79 24.31 1.14
CA GLY A 457 -19.79 23.94 2.14
C GLY A 457 -19.18 22.72 2.87
N THR A 458 -19.48 22.56 4.15
CA THR A 458 -18.96 21.50 5.02
C THR A 458 -19.50 20.14 4.59
N ASP A 459 -18.64 19.28 4.04
CA ASP A 459 -18.94 17.85 3.86
C ASP A 459 -18.65 17.10 5.16
N ASP A 460 -19.65 16.37 5.63
CA ASP A 460 -19.66 15.57 6.85
C ASP A 460 -18.48 14.57 6.91
N ASP A 461 -17.81 14.50 8.07
CA ASP A 461 -16.77 13.53 8.39
C ASP A 461 -17.33 12.09 8.39
N PRO A 462 -16.88 11.20 7.47
CA PRO A 462 -17.35 9.82 7.39
C PRO A 462 -16.72 8.87 8.44
N TYR A 463 -15.92 9.41 9.38
CA TYR A 463 -15.29 8.68 10.48
C TYR A 463 -15.65 9.24 11.87
N ALA A 464 -16.50 10.27 11.94
CA ALA A 464 -17.16 10.65 13.18
C ALA A 464 -17.93 9.44 13.71
N ALA A 465 -17.72 9.11 14.99
CA ALA A 465 -18.21 7.89 15.61
C ALA A 465 -19.72 7.70 15.38
N VAL A 466 -20.06 6.84 14.42
CA VAL A 466 -21.43 6.42 14.19
C VAL A 466 -21.84 5.59 15.41
N SER A 467 -22.88 6.03 16.13
CA SER A 467 -23.40 5.37 17.32
C SER A 467 -23.52 3.85 17.08
N PRO A 468 -23.14 3.00 18.07
CA PRO A 468 -23.26 1.54 17.98
C PRO A 468 -24.64 1.03 17.51
N ASP A 469 -25.69 1.83 17.71
CA ASP A 469 -27.06 1.52 17.29
C ASP A 469 -27.29 1.54 15.77
N ILE A 470 -26.48 2.28 14.99
CA ILE A 470 -26.60 2.33 13.53
C ILE A 470 -25.95 1.10 12.88
N LEU A 471 -24.85 0.60 13.44
CA LEU A 471 -24.22 -0.67 13.02
C LEU A 471 -25.12 -1.88 13.29
N ARG A 472 -25.89 -1.86 14.39
CA ARG A 472 -26.90 -2.89 14.68
C ARG A 472 -28.06 -2.89 13.68
N ARG A 473 -28.49 -1.71 13.21
CA ARG A 473 -29.60 -1.59 12.25
C ARG A 473 -29.21 -2.02 10.83
N GLY A 474 -27.97 -1.77 10.40
CA GLY A 474 -27.46 -2.24 9.11
C GLY A 474 -27.39 -3.77 9.00
N LEU A 475 -27.02 -4.45 10.09
CA LEU A 475 -26.93 -5.92 10.16
C LEU A 475 -28.30 -6.62 10.29
N SER A 476 -29.38 -5.87 10.49
CA SER A 476 -30.73 -6.43 10.71
C SER A 476 -31.65 -6.34 9.48
N GLN A 477 -31.21 -5.73 8.38
CA GLN A 477 -32.04 -5.56 7.17
C GLN A 477 -31.68 -6.49 6.00
N GLU A 478 -30.65 -7.32 6.12
CA GLU A 478 -30.40 -8.42 5.16
C GLU A 478 -30.10 -9.72 5.92
N PHE A 479 -31.11 -10.22 6.62
CA PHE A 479 -31.25 -11.65 6.98
C PHE A 479 -32.73 -12.03 7.03
#